data_AF-A0A9E0HIM5-F1
#
_entry.id   AF-A0A9E0HIM5-F1
#
_cell.length_a   1.000
_cell.length_b   1.000
_cell.length_c   1.000
_cell.angle_alpha   90.00
_cell.angle_beta   90.00
_cell.angle_gamma   90.00
#
_symmetry.space_group_name_H-M   'P 1'
#
loop_
_entity.id
_entity.type
_entity.pdbx_description
1 polymer ?
#
loop_
_entity_poly.entity_id
_entity_poly.type
_entity_poly.pdbx_seq_one_letter_code
_entity_poly.pdbx_strand_id
1 'polypeptide(L)'
;MRQLATLAITILTLIPATAQVHYDFEDGNITQWYSEGDGDFELNATDGLPGQCLQVNDDATGDMVIMITPYTLIGDWSGAAVNDSISYDLKPISSDPDVIPVFPYMIQLNGPGGVAVAWPDFMPTMNQWQRVAVPIDPAAWTVTAGTWDALLA
;
A
#
# COMPACT_ATOMS: atom_id res chain seq x y z
N MET A 1 -41.16 46.13 -6.25
CA MET A 1 -40.93 44.67 -6.30
C MET A 1 -39.50 44.41 -5.85
N ARG A 2 -39.28 43.74 -4.71
CA ARG A 2 -37.94 43.33 -4.24
C ARG A 2 -37.83 41.82 -4.43
N GLN A 3 -36.93 41.36 -5.29
CA GLN A 3 -36.60 39.95 -5.44
C GLN A 3 -35.66 39.56 -4.30
N LEU A 4 -36.08 38.59 -3.48
CA LEU A 4 -35.23 37.89 -2.52
C LEU A 4 -34.49 36.79 -3.30
N ALA A 5 -33.16 36.89 -3.37
CA ALA A 5 -32.32 35.83 -3.89
C ALA A 5 -32.02 34.84 -2.75
N THR A 6 -32.48 33.60 -2.91
CA THR A 6 -32.20 32.51 -1.97
C THR A 6 -30.84 31.91 -2.32
N LEU A 7 -29.86 32.08 -1.42
CA LEU A 7 -28.56 31.44 -1.51
C LEU A 7 -28.69 29.98 -1.06
N ALA A 8 -28.56 29.03 -1.97
CA ALA A 8 -28.47 27.61 -1.65
C ALA A 8 -27.04 27.29 -1.21
N ILE A 9 -26.86 26.91 0.06
CA ILE A 9 -25.59 26.40 0.58
C ILE A 9 -25.57 24.89 0.33
N THR A 10 -24.78 24.44 -0.64
CA THR A 10 -24.50 23.01 -0.85
C THR A 10 -23.49 22.57 0.19
N ILE A 11 -23.92 21.80 1.18
CA ILE A 11 -23.03 21.15 2.15
C ILE A 11 -22.46 19.91 1.47
N LEU A 12 -21.17 19.95 1.14
CA LEU A 12 -20.45 18.80 0.61
C LEU A 12 -20.11 17.87 1.78
N THR A 13 -20.86 16.79 1.95
CA THR A 13 -20.53 15.75 2.93
C THR A 13 -19.41 14.88 2.37
N LEU A 14 -18.21 15.00 2.94
CA LEU A 14 -17.12 14.04 2.70
C LEU A 14 -17.54 12.71 3.35
N ILE A 15 -17.93 11.73 2.53
CA ILE A 15 -18.12 10.35 2.98
C ILE A 15 -16.71 9.75 3.09
N PRO A 16 -16.24 9.35 4.29
CA PRO A 16 -14.96 8.66 4.40
C PRO A 16 -15.08 7.33 3.67
N ALA A 17 -14.25 7.12 2.64
CA ALA A 17 -14.11 5.82 2.02
C ALA A 17 -13.41 4.90 3.03
N THR A 18 -14.14 3.93 3.59
CA THR A 18 -13.55 2.87 4.39
C THR A 18 -12.93 1.86 3.45
N ALA A 19 -11.62 1.62 3.54
CA ALA A 19 -11.00 0.47 2.90
C ALA A 19 -11.72 -0.80 3.38
N GLN A 20 -11.94 -1.75 2.46
CA GLN A 20 -12.62 -3.01 2.77
C GLN A 20 -11.88 -3.79 3.86
N VAL A 21 -10.55 -3.64 3.93
CA VAL A 21 -9.66 -4.19 4.96
C VAL A 21 -8.51 -3.18 5.19
N HIS A 22 -8.12 -2.99 6.44
CA HIS A 22 -7.11 -2.02 6.84
C HIS A 22 -6.27 -2.57 8.01
N TYR A 23 -4.97 -2.25 7.99
CA TYR A 23 -4.02 -2.56 9.05
C TYR A 23 -3.32 -1.27 9.48
N ASP A 24 -3.47 -0.90 10.75
CA ASP A 24 -2.72 0.20 11.40
C ASP A 24 -1.67 -0.30 12.40
N PHE A 25 -1.63 -1.61 12.67
CA PHE A 25 -0.74 -2.25 13.65
C PHE A 25 -0.96 -1.82 15.11
N GLU A 26 -2.04 -1.09 15.41
CA GLU A 26 -2.27 -0.53 16.75
C GLU A 26 -2.72 -1.58 17.78
N ASP A 27 -3.13 -2.76 17.33
CA ASP A 27 -3.41 -3.91 18.20
C ASP A 27 -2.14 -4.69 18.59
N GLY A 28 -0.98 -4.30 18.04
CA GLY A 28 0.31 -4.94 18.25
C GLY A 28 0.41 -6.36 17.69
N ASN A 29 -0.50 -6.76 16.79
CA ASN A 29 -0.56 -8.11 16.26
C ASN A 29 -0.03 -8.19 14.83
N ILE A 30 1.17 -8.76 14.68
CA ILE A 30 1.79 -9.02 13.37
C ILE A 30 1.83 -10.51 13.01
N THR A 31 1.11 -11.38 13.74
CA THR A 31 1.24 -12.86 13.61
C THR A 31 0.86 -13.44 12.25
N GLN A 32 0.15 -12.68 11.41
CA GLN A 32 -0.27 -13.09 10.06
C GLN A 32 0.57 -12.46 8.95
N TRP A 33 1.53 -11.61 9.31
CA TRP A 33 2.50 -11.04 8.38
C TRP A 33 3.69 -11.97 8.26
N TYR A 34 4.26 -12.05 7.06
CA TYR A 34 5.41 -12.89 6.77
C TYR A 34 6.43 -12.10 5.95
N SER A 35 7.71 -12.47 6.08
CA SER A 35 8.75 -12.06 5.15
C SER A 35 9.39 -13.27 4.47
N GLU A 36 9.88 -13.03 3.25
CA GLU A 36 10.80 -13.89 2.54
C GLU A 36 12.00 -13.06 2.08
N GLY A 37 13.12 -13.71 1.74
CA GLY A 37 14.36 -13.04 1.33
C GLY A 37 15.35 -12.85 2.49
N ASP A 38 16.13 -11.77 2.43
CA ASP A 38 17.24 -11.47 3.32
C ASP A 38 16.93 -10.34 4.31
N GLY A 39 15.98 -10.62 5.20
CA GLY A 39 15.60 -9.65 6.21
C GLY A 39 14.67 -10.23 7.26
N ASP A 40 14.32 -9.40 8.23
CA ASP A 40 13.32 -9.70 9.24
C ASP A 40 12.25 -8.61 9.32
N PHE A 41 11.24 -8.88 10.15
CA PHE A 41 10.21 -7.90 10.44
C PHE A 41 9.86 -7.95 11.91
N GLU A 42 9.54 -6.78 12.44
CA GLU A 42 9.15 -6.61 13.83
C GLU A 42 8.10 -5.51 13.97
N LEU A 43 7.42 -5.53 15.11
CA LEU A 43 6.52 -4.46 15.48
C LEU A 43 7.33 -3.34 16.15
N ASN A 44 7.44 -2.20 15.49
CA ASN A 44 8.01 -1.01 16.11
C ASN A 44 6.91 -0.22 16.82
N ALA A 45 6.98 -0.15 18.15
CA ALA A 45 5.94 0.45 18.97
C ALA A 45 5.95 1.99 19.02
N THR A 46 6.92 2.65 18.38
CA THR A 46 7.19 4.08 18.60
C THR A 46 7.31 4.92 17.34
N ASP A 47 7.40 4.29 16.18
CA ASP A 47 7.83 4.97 14.96
C ASP A 47 6.73 5.14 13.91
N GLY A 48 5.50 4.67 14.20
CA GLY A 48 4.31 4.74 13.35
C GLY A 48 3.72 6.15 13.17
N LEU A 49 2.60 6.23 12.43
CA LEU A 49 1.88 7.48 12.15
C LEU A 49 0.36 7.34 12.38
N PRO A 50 -0.14 7.52 13.62
CA PRO A 50 0.58 7.55 14.90
C PRO A 50 0.97 6.14 15.36
N GLY A 51 1.67 6.02 16.49
CA GLY A 51 1.77 4.77 17.24
C GLY A 51 2.73 3.74 16.66
N GLN A 52 2.20 2.58 16.32
CA GLN A 52 2.95 1.37 15.98
C GLN A 52 3.06 1.24 14.46
N CYS A 53 4.09 0.53 13.99
CA CYS A 53 4.19 0.12 12.59
C CYS A 53 4.89 -1.22 12.46
N LEU A 54 4.62 -1.92 11.37
CA LEU A 54 5.46 -3.02 10.93
C LEU A 54 6.76 -2.46 10.36
N GLN A 55 7.87 -2.77 11.02
CA GLN A 55 9.21 -2.47 10.54
C GLN A 55 9.72 -3.69 9.77
N VAL A 56 10.30 -3.42 8.60
CA VAL A 56 10.96 -4.43 7.76
C VAL A 56 12.42 -4.04 7.66
N ASN A 57 13.32 -4.93 8.10
CA ASN A 57 14.75 -4.71 8.02
C ASN A 57 15.31 -5.52 6.85
N ASP A 58 16.03 -4.84 5.97
CA ASP A 58 16.78 -5.43 4.86
C ASP A 58 18.25 -5.56 5.29
N ASP A 59 18.80 -6.77 5.27
CA ASP A 59 20.19 -7.05 5.67
C ASP A 59 21.22 -6.66 4.58
N ALA A 60 20.75 -6.17 3.43
CA ALA A 60 21.54 -5.72 2.29
C ALA A 60 22.50 -6.79 1.76
N THR A 61 22.07 -8.06 1.74
CA THR A 61 22.92 -9.17 1.25
C THR A 61 22.85 -9.34 -0.27
N GLY A 62 21.98 -8.57 -0.92
CA GLY A 62 21.81 -8.50 -2.37
C GLY A 62 20.54 -9.17 -2.88
N ASP A 63 19.76 -9.79 -2.00
CA ASP A 63 18.42 -10.27 -2.31
C ASP A 63 17.38 -9.17 -2.00
N MET A 64 16.10 -9.44 -2.29
CA MET A 64 15.02 -8.54 -1.90
C MET A 64 14.34 -9.07 -0.64
N VAL A 65 14.09 -8.19 0.32
CA VAL A 65 13.10 -8.47 1.37
C VAL A 65 11.69 -8.35 0.79
N ILE A 66 10.91 -9.42 0.92
CA ILE A 66 9.52 -9.50 0.44
C ILE A 66 8.62 -9.55 1.65
N MET A 67 7.75 -8.55 1.81
CA MET A 67 6.67 -8.58 2.79
C MET A 67 5.42 -9.20 2.18
N ILE A 68 4.91 -10.27 2.79
CA ILE A 68 3.70 -10.97 2.36
C ILE A 68 2.54 -10.57 3.26
N THR A 69 1.47 -10.08 2.63
CA THR A 69 0.25 -9.62 3.30
C THR A 69 -0.52 -10.77 3.96
N PRO A 70 -1.22 -10.53 5.08
CA PRO A 70 -2.14 -11.49 5.70
C PRO A 70 -3.20 -12.05 4.74
N TYR A 71 -3.61 -13.30 4.97
CA TYR A 71 -4.65 -13.96 4.16
C TYR A 71 -6.02 -13.30 4.25
N THR A 72 -6.26 -12.47 5.26
CA THR A 72 -7.47 -11.65 5.42
C THR A 72 -7.61 -10.58 4.33
N LEU A 73 -6.52 -10.24 3.63
CA LEU A 73 -6.51 -9.37 2.46
C LEU A 73 -6.80 -10.13 1.16
N ILE A 74 -6.91 -11.47 1.21
CA ILE A 74 -7.33 -12.29 0.07
C ILE A 74 -8.86 -12.22 -0.04
N GLY A 75 -9.36 -12.12 -1.28
CA GLY A 75 -10.78 -12.12 -1.57
C GLY A 75 -11.04 -12.03 -3.07
N ASP A 76 -12.31 -11.91 -3.45
CA ASP A 76 -12.73 -11.56 -4.80
C ASP A 76 -12.73 -10.04 -4.94
N TRP A 77 -11.85 -9.52 -5.81
CA TRP A 77 -11.67 -8.11 -6.12
C TRP A 77 -12.23 -7.75 -7.50
N SER A 78 -13.01 -8.63 -8.14
CA SER A 78 -13.58 -8.39 -9.47
C SER A 78 -14.53 -7.19 -9.54
N GLY A 79 -15.05 -6.75 -8.38
CA GLY A 79 -15.86 -5.55 -8.24
C GLY A 79 -15.06 -4.24 -8.06
N ALA A 80 -13.74 -4.31 -7.95
CA ALA A 80 -12.89 -3.14 -7.79
C ALA A 80 -12.93 -2.27 -9.06
N ALA A 81 -13.01 -0.96 -8.86
CA ALA A 81 -13.01 0.04 -9.91
C ALA A 81 -11.66 0.77 -9.98
N VAL A 82 -11.42 1.49 -11.08
CA VAL A 82 -10.18 2.25 -11.31
C VAL A 82 -9.90 3.36 -10.28
N ASN A 83 -10.90 3.72 -9.48
CA ASN A 83 -10.76 4.66 -8.37
C ASN A 83 -10.42 3.98 -7.03
N ASP A 84 -10.42 2.65 -6.98
CA ASP A 84 -9.92 1.89 -5.85
C ASP A 84 -8.41 1.73 -5.97
N SER A 85 -7.73 1.49 -4.84
CA SER A 85 -6.27 1.39 -4.81
C SER A 85 -5.79 0.44 -3.73
N ILE A 86 -4.66 -0.20 -3.99
CA ILE A 86 -3.83 -0.77 -2.93
C ILE A 86 -2.90 0.31 -2.46
N SER A 87 -2.80 0.45 -1.15
CA SER A 87 -2.07 1.55 -0.54
C SER A 87 -1.48 1.16 0.79
N TYR A 88 -0.32 1.72 1.09
CA TYR A 88 0.33 1.63 2.38
C TYR A 88 1.11 2.92 2.63
N ASP A 89 1.28 3.25 3.91
CA ASP A 89 2.19 4.32 4.30
C ASP A 89 3.54 3.69 4.58
N LEU A 90 4.62 4.33 4.10
CA LEU A 90 5.98 3.84 4.27
C LEU A 90 6.90 4.98 4.69
N LYS A 91 7.92 4.66 5.47
CA LYS A 91 8.99 5.56 5.84
C LYS A 91 10.32 4.83 5.66
N PRO A 92 11.10 5.15 4.61
CA PRO A 92 12.36 4.48 4.42
C PRO A 92 13.39 5.07 5.39
N ILE A 93 14.17 4.17 5.99
CA ILE A 93 15.29 4.48 6.88
C ILE A 93 16.48 3.69 6.33
N SER A 94 17.63 4.36 6.20
CA SER A 94 18.87 3.72 5.80
C SER A 94 20.01 4.32 6.61
N SER A 95 20.90 3.46 7.10
CA SER A 95 22.18 3.89 7.65
C SER A 95 23.25 4.12 6.57
N ASP A 96 23.00 3.63 5.34
CA ASP A 96 23.88 3.81 4.19
C ASP A 96 23.39 5.00 3.35
N PRO A 97 24.17 6.08 3.23
CA PRO A 97 23.82 7.24 2.41
C PRO A 97 23.78 6.94 0.90
N ASP A 98 24.44 5.86 0.43
CA ASP A 98 24.54 5.51 -0.99
C ASP A 98 23.35 4.65 -1.48
N VAL A 99 22.61 4.01 -0.58
CA VAL A 99 21.39 3.23 -0.90
C VAL A 99 20.17 4.15 -1.08
N ILE A 100 20.18 5.32 -0.46
CA ILE A 100 19.09 6.32 -0.46
C ILE A 100 18.56 6.73 -1.86
N PRO A 101 19.40 6.90 -2.91
CA PRO A 101 18.92 7.37 -4.22
C PRO A 101 18.23 6.28 -5.06
N VAL A 102 18.32 5.01 -4.65
CA VAL A 102 17.96 3.83 -5.46
C VAL A 102 17.31 2.77 -4.58
N PHE A 103 16.24 3.12 -3.88
CA PHE A 103 15.42 2.15 -3.14
C PHE A 103 14.28 1.67 -4.04
N PRO A 104 14.48 0.69 -4.94
CA PRO A 104 13.38 0.17 -5.74
C PRO A 104 12.45 -0.59 -4.82
N TYR A 105 11.17 -0.26 -4.89
CA TYR A 105 10.12 -1.04 -4.28
C TYR A 105 9.07 -1.35 -5.33
N MET A 106 8.44 -2.51 -5.20
CA MET A 106 7.38 -2.94 -6.09
C MET A 106 6.21 -3.46 -5.27
N ILE A 107 5.04 -3.43 -5.88
CA ILE A 107 3.87 -4.15 -5.37
C ILE A 107 3.60 -5.29 -6.33
N GLN A 108 3.48 -6.51 -5.81
CA GLN A 108 3.05 -7.67 -6.60
C GLN A 108 1.66 -8.11 -6.14
N LEU A 109 0.77 -8.28 -7.10
CA LEU A 109 -0.52 -8.91 -6.91
C LEU A 109 -0.46 -10.35 -7.39
N ASN A 110 -0.94 -11.26 -6.55
CA ASN A 110 -1.09 -12.68 -6.86
C ASN A 110 -2.55 -13.06 -6.67
N GLY A 111 -3.15 -13.67 -7.68
CA GLY A 111 -4.54 -14.10 -7.67
C GLY A 111 -4.72 -15.42 -8.39
N PRO A 112 -5.93 -15.99 -8.40
CA PRO A 112 -6.16 -17.36 -8.86
C PRO A 112 -5.87 -17.54 -10.36
N GLY A 113 -5.97 -16.48 -11.15
CA GLY A 113 -5.77 -16.51 -12.60
C GLY A 113 -4.64 -15.64 -13.13
N GLY A 114 -3.78 -15.08 -12.27
CA GLY A 114 -2.68 -14.27 -12.75
C GLY A 114 -1.74 -13.71 -11.69
N VAL A 115 -0.73 -13.00 -12.17
CA VAL A 115 0.23 -12.21 -11.38
C VAL A 115 0.46 -10.89 -12.10
N ALA A 116 0.49 -9.79 -11.35
CA ALA A 116 0.83 -8.47 -11.88
C ALA A 116 1.76 -7.71 -10.94
N VAL A 117 2.60 -6.85 -11.49
CA VAL A 117 3.53 -6.00 -10.74
C VAL A 117 3.32 -4.53 -11.05
N ALA A 118 3.46 -3.69 -10.04
CA ALA A 118 3.49 -2.24 -10.16
C ALA A 118 4.79 -1.68 -9.59
N TRP A 119 5.33 -0.69 -10.29
CA TRP A 119 6.54 0.04 -9.92
C TRP A 119 6.16 1.50 -9.69
N PRO A 120 5.90 1.91 -8.45
CA PRO A 120 5.58 3.30 -8.13
C PRO A 120 6.68 4.25 -8.65
N ASP A 121 6.26 5.34 -9.29
CA ASP A 121 7.12 6.24 -10.07
C ASP A 121 7.79 7.34 -9.24
N PHE A 122 7.80 7.19 -7.92
CA PHE A 122 8.43 8.15 -7.01
C PHE A 122 9.31 7.44 -5.99
N MET A 123 10.40 8.11 -5.63
CA MET A 123 11.26 7.72 -4.51
C MET A 123 10.75 8.41 -3.24
N PRO A 124 10.41 7.66 -2.19
CA PRO A 124 10.02 8.27 -0.93
C PRO A 124 11.21 9.00 -0.29
N THR A 125 10.92 10.12 0.35
CA THR A 125 11.83 10.93 1.13
C THR A 125 12.22 10.18 2.39
N MET A 126 13.53 10.05 2.60
CA MET A 126 14.08 9.40 3.79
C MET A 126 13.56 10.02 5.08
N ASN A 127 13.31 9.16 6.07
CA ASN A 127 12.84 9.53 7.41
C ASN A 127 11.51 10.32 7.41
N GLN A 128 10.69 10.19 6.35
CA GLN A 128 9.35 10.77 6.29
C GLN A 128 8.33 9.71 5.90
N TRP A 129 7.22 9.68 6.62
CA TRP A 129 6.06 8.87 6.26
C TRP A 129 5.41 9.43 5.00
N GLN A 130 5.22 8.56 4.01
CA GLN A 130 4.53 8.89 2.78
C GLN A 130 3.61 7.76 2.35
N ARG A 131 2.47 8.14 1.78
CA ARG A 131 1.51 7.20 1.23
C ARG A 131 1.91 6.79 -0.18
N VAL A 132 2.07 5.49 -0.39
CA VAL A 132 2.05 4.88 -1.73
C VAL A 132 0.63 4.41 -1.98
N ALA A 133 0.13 4.68 -3.19
CA ALA A 133 -1.13 4.13 -3.66
C ALA A 133 -0.99 3.79 -5.13
N VAL A 134 -1.35 2.55 -5.48
CA VAL A 134 -1.44 2.08 -6.87
C VAL A 134 -2.90 1.76 -7.16
N PRO A 135 -3.51 2.40 -8.17
CA PRO A 135 -4.91 2.16 -8.49
C PRO A 135 -5.13 0.73 -8.98
N ILE A 136 -6.31 0.16 -8.72
CA ILE A 136 -6.77 -1.09 -9.34
C ILE A 136 -7.23 -0.77 -10.78
N ASP A 137 -6.28 -0.34 -11.60
CA ASP A 137 -6.44 -0.01 -13.01
C ASP A 137 -5.39 -0.80 -13.81
N PRO A 138 -5.77 -1.65 -14.78
CA PRO A 138 -4.81 -2.45 -15.55
C PRO A 138 -3.70 -1.61 -16.22
N ALA A 139 -3.91 -0.31 -16.46
CA ALA A 139 -2.88 0.57 -17.02
C ALA A 139 -1.73 0.88 -16.04
N ALA A 140 -1.95 0.74 -14.73
CA ALA A 140 -0.94 0.96 -13.70
C ALA A 140 -0.08 -0.28 -13.39
N TRP A 141 -0.43 -1.45 -13.97
CA TRP A 141 0.19 -2.72 -13.67
C TRP A 141 0.75 -3.40 -14.92
N THR A 142 1.82 -4.16 -14.74
CA THR A 142 2.34 -5.08 -15.75
C THR A 142 1.93 -6.50 -15.38
N VAL A 143 1.05 -7.11 -16.17
CA VAL A 143 0.68 -8.52 -16.00
C VAL A 143 1.85 -9.40 -16.42
N THR A 144 2.39 -10.17 -15.48
CA THR A 144 3.54 -11.08 -15.71
C THR A 144 3.11 -12.52 -15.95
N ALA A 145 1.89 -12.89 -15.53
CA ALA A 145 1.27 -14.17 -15.83
C ALA A 145 -0.27 -14.06 -15.84
N GLY A 146 -0.94 -14.85 -16.68
CA GLY A 146 -2.41 -14.92 -16.71
C GLY A 146 -3.08 -13.69 -17.35
N THR A 147 -4.23 -13.29 -16.81
CA THR A 147 -4.96 -12.08 -17.25
C THR A 147 -5.35 -11.20 -16.07
N TRP A 148 -5.55 -9.91 -16.32
CA TRP A 148 -6.00 -8.96 -15.29
C TRP A 148 -7.33 -9.36 -14.66
N ASP A 149 -8.33 -9.68 -15.48
CA ASP A 149 -9.66 -10.06 -14.97
C ASP A 149 -9.63 -11.34 -14.12
N ALA A 150 -8.80 -12.32 -14.50
CA ALA A 150 -8.68 -13.58 -13.77
C ALA A 150 -7.77 -13.46 -12.53
N LEU A 151 -6.88 -12.46 -12.49
CA LEU A 151 -6.09 -12.10 -11.31
C LEU A 151 -6.99 -11.57 -10.18
N LEU A 152 -8.03 -10.80 -10.51
CA LEU A 152 -8.92 -10.17 -9.52
C LEU A 152 -10.07 -11.06 -9.04
N ALA A 153 -10.30 -12.21 -9.66
CA ALA A 153 -11.41 -13.12 -9.37
C ALA A 153 -11.24 -13.93 -8.07
#